data_AF-A0A849EXV7-F1
#
_entry.id   AF-A0A849EXV7-F1
#
_cell.length_a   1.000
_cell.length_b   1.000
_cell.length_c   1.000
_cell.angle_alpha   90.00
_cell.angle_beta   90.00
_cell.angle_gamma   90.00
#
_symmetry.space_group_name_H-M   'P 1'
#
loop_
_entity.id
_entity.type
_entity.pdbx_description
1 polymer ?
#
loop_
_entity_poly.entity_id
_entity_poly.type
_entity_poly.pdbx_seq_one_letter_code
_entity_poly.pdbx_strand_id
1 'polypeptide(L)'
;AKARAMARKKKLVEAIRLLQDGLRRGASQQEKMHWRLAVVNLLLEVKKPQLALPHVAHVLSQIDTFQLERWDPELALTGLVTAWRGFNALSAPEEKAKAESVLHRIAALDPAAAMQVAK
;
A
#
# COMPACT_ATOMS: atom_id res chain seq x y z
N ALA A 1 -29.05 9.73 -11.59
CA ALA A 1 -27.57 9.76 -11.39
C ALA A 1 -27.14 9.90 -9.92
N LYS A 2 -27.70 10.86 -9.15
CA LYS A 2 -27.30 11.17 -7.75
C LYS A 2 -27.43 10.01 -6.75
N ALA A 3 -28.55 9.28 -6.75
CA ALA A 3 -28.77 8.14 -5.85
C ALA A 3 -27.78 6.98 -6.07
N ARG A 4 -27.43 6.67 -7.34
CA ARG A 4 -26.43 5.65 -7.69
C ARG A 4 -25.03 6.04 -7.21
N ALA A 5 -24.66 7.32 -7.31
CA ALA A 5 -23.38 7.82 -6.81
C ALA A 5 -23.28 7.76 -5.28
N MET A 6 -24.36 8.11 -4.57
CA MET A 6 -24.44 7.97 -3.11
C MET A 6 -24.34 6.51 -2.67
N ALA A 7 -25.04 5.60 -3.36
CA ALA A 7 -24.96 4.17 -3.08
C ALA A 7 -23.53 3.62 -3.28
N ARG A 8 -22.86 4.00 -4.37
CA ARG A 8 -21.44 3.62 -4.61
C ARG A 8 -20.51 4.13 -3.50
N LYS A 9 -20.67 5.39 -3.09
CA LYS A 9 -19.88 5.98 -2.01
C LYS A 9 -20.11 5.28 -0.66
N LYS A 10 -21.37 4.94 -0.34
CA LYS A 10 -21.70 4.21 0.90
C LYS A 10 -21.03 2.84 0.92
N LYS A 11 -21.12 2.08 -0.18
CA LYS A 11 -20.46 0.78 -0.32
C LYS A 11 -18.94 0.86 -0.18
N LEU A 12 -18.32 1.92 -0.71
CA LEU A 12 -16.88 2.15 -0.55
C LEU A 12 -16.48 2.36 0.92
N VAL A 13 -17.24 3.20 1.64
CA VAL A 13 -16.97 3.44 3.07
C VAL A 13 -17.17 2.15 3.88
N GLU A 14 -18.19 1.35 3.56
CA GLU A 14 -18.41 0.04 4.17
C GLU A 14 -17.26 -0.94 3.88
N ALA A 15 -16.76 -0.98 2.65
CA ALA A 15 -15.61 -1.81 2.28
C ALA A 15 -14.34 -1.41 3.04
N ILE A 16 -14.03 -0.10 3.12
CA ILE A 16 -12.89 0.39 3.91
C ILE A 16 -13.05 0.01 5.39
N ARG A 17 -14.26 0.14 5.95
CA ARG A 17 -14.53 -0.25 7.34
C ARG A 17 -14.30 -1.75 7.57
N LEU A 18 -14.75 -2.60 6.66
CA LEU A 18 -14.51 -4.04 6.74
C LEU A 18 -13.01 -4.37 6.79
N LEU A 19 -12.21 -3.74 5.93
CA LEU A 19 -10.76 -3.91 5.92
C LEU A 19 -10.10 -3.36 7.21
N GLN A 20 -10.57 -2.22 7.72
CA GLN A 20 -10.10 -1.68 8.99
C GLN A 20 -10.46 -2.56 10.18
N ASP A 21 -11.62 -3.22 10.15
CA ASP A 21 -12.03 -4.17 11.18
C ASP A 21 -11.13 -5.41 11.18
N GLY A 22 -10.79 -5.93 10.00
CA GLY A 22 -9.78 -6.97 9.82
C GLY A 22 -8.42 -6.53 10.39
N LEU A 23 -7.98 -5.31 10.08
CA LEU A 23 -6.74 -4.75 10.61
C LEU A 23 -6.73 -4.68 12.15
N ARG A 24 -7.87 -4.34 12.77
CA ARG A 24 -7.98 -4.28 14.24
C ARG A 24 -8.02 -5.67 14.89
N ARG A 25 -8.65 -6.64 14.22
CA ARG A 25 -8.87 -8.00 14.74
C ARG A 25 -7.76 -8.99 14.40
N GLY A 26 -6.87 -8.66 13.45
CA GLY A 26 -5.82 -9.55 12.99
C GLY A 26 -4.96 -10.08 14.14
N ALA A 27 -4.73 -11.39 14.14
CA ALA A 27 -4.07 -12.10 15.24
C ALA A 27 -2.55 -11.95 15.20
N SER A 28 -1.97 -11.69 14.02
CA SER A 28 -0.52 -11.54 13.83
C SER A 28 -0.13 -10.25 13.12
N GLN A 29 1.14 -9.85 13.25
CA GLN A 29 1.66 -8.68 12.54
C GLN A 29 1.66 -8.87 11.02
N GLN A 30 1.86 -10.11 10.57
CA GLN A 30 1.75 -10.50 9.16
C GLN A 30 0.31 -10.35 8.67
N GLU A 31 -0.68 -10.82 9.41
CA GLU A 31 -2.09 -10.67 9.04
C GLU A 31 -2.49 -9.19 8.98
N LYS A 32 -2.07 -8.40 9.96
CA LYS A 32 -2.28 -6.94 9.97
C LYS A 32 -1.62 -6.25 8.78
N MET A 33 -0.44 -6.69 8.36
CA MET A 33 0.22 -6.20 7.15
C MET A 33 -0.64 -6.45 5.92
N HIS A 34 -1.17 -7.66 5.73
CA HIS A 34 -2.07 -8.00 4.62
C HIS A 34 -3.33 -7.12 4.59
N TRP A 35 -3.99 -6.93 5.74
CA TRP A 35 -5.14 -6.03 5.84
C TRP A 35 -4.77 -4.58 5.46
N ARG A 36 -3.60 -4.11 5.89
CA ARG A 36 -3.13 -2.76 5.58
C ARG A 36 -2.81 -2.59 4.08
N LEU A 37 -2.21 -3.60 3.45
CA LEU A 37 -1.98 -3.60 2.00
C LEU A 37 -3.31 -3.54 1.23
N ALA A 38 -4.32 -4.29 1.67
CA ALA A 38 -5.66 -4.22 1.08
C ALA A 38 -6.28 -2.81 1.22
N VAL A 39 -6.11 -2.14 2.37
CA VAL A 39 -6.55 -0.75 2.55
C VAL A 39 -5.85 0.19 1.57
N VAL A 40 -4.53 0.09 1.42
CA VAL A 40 -3.78 0.93 0.46
C VAL A 40 -4.30 0.70 -0.95
N ASN A 41 -4.40 -0.56 -1.40
CA ASN A 41 -4.85 -0.89 -2.74
C ASN A 41 -6.25 -0.33 -3.04
N LEU A 42 -7.21 -0.51 -2.12
CA LEU A 42 -8.57 0.02 -2.31
C LEU A 42 -8.58 1.57 -2.39
N LEU A 43 -7.78 2.25 -1.56
CA LEU A 43 -7.68 3.72 -1.60
C LEU A 43 -7.06 4.23 -2.92
N LEU A 44 -6.13 3.48 -3.50
CA LEU A 44 -5.56 3.81 -4.81
C LEU A 44 -6.58 3.56 -5.93
N GLU A 45 -7.29 2.42 -5.90
CA GLU A 45 -8.35 2.10 -6.88
C GLU A 45 -9.43 3.19 -6.93
N VAL A 46 -9.80 3.75 -5.77
CA VAL A 46 -10.80 4.82 -5.69
C VAL A 46 -10.23 6.24 -5.85
N LYS A 47 -8.98 6.36 -6.31
CA LYS A 47 -8.28 7.62 -6.58
C LYS A 47 -8.23 8.54 -5.36
N LYS A 48 -7.92 7.96 -4.19
CA LYS A 48 -7.67 8.65 -2.91
C LYS A 48 -6.25 8.39 -2.37
N PRO A 49 -5.19 8.64 -3.16
CA PRO A 49 -3.82 8.33 -2.75
C PRO A 49 -3.37 9.09 -1.50
N GLN A 50 -3.89 10.30 -1.24
CA GLN A 50 -3.54 11.06 -0.04
C GLN A 50 -3.95 10.33 1.25
N LEU A 51 -5.06 9.58 1.22
CA LEU A 51 -5.51 8.80 2.37
C LEU A 51 -4.71 7.51 2.53
N ALA A 52 -4.00 7.06 1.50
CA ALA A 52 -3.18 5.86 1.54
C ALA A 52 -1.81 6.11 2.20
N LEU A 53 -1.28 7.34 2.16
CA LEU A 53 0.08 7.65 2.64
C LEU A 53 0.37 7.21 4.09
N PRO A 54 -0.52 7.42 5.07
CA PRO A 54 -0.25 6.94 6.43
C PRO A 54 -0.16 5.41 6.51
N HIS A 55 -0.91 4.70 5.66
CA HIS A 55 -0.85 3.24 5.58
C HIS A 55 0.41 2.77 4.87
N VAL A 56 0.85 3.47 3.81
CA VAL A 56 2.11 3.22 3.12
C VAL A 56 3.31 3.40 4.05
N ALA A 57 3.35 4.49 4.82
CA ALA A 57 4.41 4.73 5.80
C ALA A 57 4.50 3.61 6.84
N HIS A 58 3.36 3.10 7.29
CA HIS A 58 3.33 1.99 8.24
C HIS A 58 3.76 0.65 7.61
N VAL A 59 3.41 0.39 6.34
CA VAL A 59 3.88 -0.77 5.58
C VAL A 59 5.42 -0.78 5.51
N LEU A 60 6.03 0.35 5.15
CA LEU A 60 7.49 0.49 5.13
C LEU A 60 8.11 0.29 6.51
N SER A 61 7.55 0.93 7.54
CA SER A 61 8.01 0.75 8.92
C SER A 61 7.96 -0.71 9.37
N GLN A 62 6.93 -1.48 8.98
CA GLN A 62 6.86 -2.91 9.29
C GLN A 62 7.94 -3.72 8.55
N ILE A 63 8.17 -3.43 7.26
CA ILE A 63 9.24 -4.08 6.49
C ILE A 63 10.59 -3.87 7.19
N ASP A 64 10.87 -2.64 7.58
CA ASP A 64 12.14 -2.27 8.21
C ASP A 64 12.27 -2.90 9.62
N THR A 65 11.21 -2.79 10.44
CA THR A 65 11.19 -3.29 11.82
C THR A 65 11.38 -4.80 11.89
N PHE A 66 10.73 -5.55 11.01
CA PHE A 66 10.80 -7.01 10.98
C PHE A 66 11.87 -7.54 10.02
N GLN A 67 12.63 -6.65 9.38
CA GLN A 67 13.66 -6.98 8.40
C GLN A 67 13.13 -7.95 7.31
N LEU A 68 11.92 -7.68 6.80
CA LEU A 68 11.22 -8.61 5.90
C LEU A 68 12.00 -8.86 4.62
N GLU A 69 12.77 -7.89 4.12
CA GLU A 69 13.64 -8.08 2.94
C GLU A 69 14.64 -9.23 3.11
N ARG A 70 14.98 -9.59 4.36
CA ARG A 70 15.85 -10.74 4.67
C ARG A 70 15.07 -12.01 5.00
N TRP A 71 13.96 -11.90 5.73
CA TRP A 71 13.27 -13.05 6.33
C TRP A 71 12.04 -13.53 5.55
N ASP A 72 11.36 -12.63 4.83
CA ASP A 72 10.20 -12.91 4.01
C ASP A 72 10.22 -11.95 2.79
N PRO A 73 11.11 -12.22 1.81
CA PRO A 73 11.34 -11.32 0.68
C PRO A 73 10.09 -11.17 -0.20
N GLU A 74 9.20 -12.17 -0.25
CA GLU A 74 7.95 -12.10 -1.01
C GLU A 74 6.98 -11.08 -0.40
N LEU A 75 6.81 -11.11 0.92
CA LEU A 75 5.99 -10.13 1.63
C LEU A 75 6.61 -8.73 1.57
N ALA A 76 7.94 -8.64 1.70
CA ALA A 76 8.66 -7.38 1.56
C ALA A 76 8.43 -6.77 0.17
N LEU A 77 8.61 -7.55 -0.89
CA LEU A 77 8.40 -7.12 -2.27
C LEU A 77 6.96 -6.63 -2.49
N THR A 78 5.97 -7.39 -2.01
CA THR A 78 4.56 -7.01 -2.10
C THR A 78 4.30 -5.67 -1.41
N GLY A 79 4.88 -5.45 -0.23
CA GLY A 79 4.75 -4.21 0.51
C GLY A 79 5.46 -3.02 -0.15
N LEU A 80 6.67 -3.23 -0.66
CA LEU A 80 7.44 -2.21 -1.38
C LEU A 80 6.74 -1.79 -2.68
N VAL A 81 6.24 -2.73 -3.48
CA VAL A 81 5.47 -2.42 -4.70
C VAL A 81 4.21 -1.62 -4.36
N THR A 82 3.51 -1.99 -3.30
CA THR A 82 2.31 -1.27 -2.84
C THR A 82 2.66 0.14 -2.36
N ALA A 83 3.77 0.30 -1.65
CA ALA A 83 4.28 1.60 -1.22
C ALA A 83 4.69 2.48 -2.40
N TRP A 84 5.41 1.93 -3.37
CA TRP A 84 5.81 2.61 -4.60
C TRP A 84 4.59 3.15 -5.34
N ARG A 85 3.55 2.34 -5.54
CA ARG A 85 2.29 2.76 -6.17
C ARG A 85 1.63 3.91 -5.39
N GLY A 86 1.65 3.82 -4.06
CA GLY A 86 1.10 4.84 -3.17
C GLY A 86 1.75 6.21 -3.36
N PHE A 87 3.09 6.25 -3.35
CA PHE A 87 3.84 7.48 -3.57
C PHE A 87 3.77 7.96 -5.03
N ASN A 88 3.89 7.04 -5.99
CA ASN A 88 3.92 7.39 -7.40
C ASN A 88 2.59 7.94 -7.93
N ALA A 89 1.48 7.60 -7.26
CA ALA A 89 0.15 8.16 -7.54
C ALA A 89 0.02 9.67 -7.24
N LEU A 90 0.99 10.26 -6.54
CA LEU A 90 1.06 11.69 -6.24
C LEU A 90 2.15 12.36 -7.07
N SER A 91 1.94 13.64 -7.41
CA SER A 91 2.89 14.43 -8.21
C SER A 91 3.80 15.34 -7.37
N ALA A 92 3.64 15.35 -6.05
CA ALA A 92 4.46 16.18 -5.17
C ALA A 92 5.93 15.71 -5.21
N PRO A 93 6.92 16.62 -5.30
CA PRO A 93 8.34 16.24 -5.41
C PRO A 93 8.82 15.33 -4.28
N GLU A 94 8.38 15.59 -3.04
CA GLU A 94 8.72 14.76 -1.87
C GLU A 94 8.25 13.31 -2.04
N GLU A 95 7.03 13.11 -2.56
CA GLU A 95 6.49 11.76 -2.77
C GLU A 95 7.17 11.07 -3.95
N LYS A 96 7.58 11.82 -4.98
CA LYS A 96 8.40 11.26 -6.08
C LYS A 96 9.77 10.79 -5.58
N ALA A 97 10.43 11.56 -4.72
CA ALA A 97 11.70 11.14 -4.12
C ALA A 97 11.54 9.88 -3.25
N LYS A 98 10.45 9.78 -2.48
CA LYS A 98 10.13 8.54 -1.73
C LYS A 98 9.83 7.37 -2.66
N ALA A 99 9.10 7.58 -3.75
CA ALA A 99 8.85 6.54 -4.75
C ALA A 99 10.17 6.02 -5.37
N GLU A 100 11.10 6.92 -5.70
CA GLU A 100 12.42 6.54 -6.22
C GLU A 100 13.23 5.73 -5.21
N SER A 101 13.27 6.15 -3.94
CA SER A 101 13.91 5.39 -2.86
C SER A 101 13.32 3.98 -2.70
N VAL A 102 12.00 3.85 -2.75
CA VAL A 102 11.33 2.53 -2.71
C VAL A 102 11.65 1.71 -3.96
N LEU A 103 11.73 2.34 -5.14
CA LEU A 103 12.11 1.65 -6.39
C LEU A 103 13.52 1.06 -6.30
N HIS A 104 14.47 1.76 -5.70
CA HIS A 104 15.82 1.24 -5.47
C HIS A 104 15.80 -0.02 -4.60
N ARG A 105 14.98 -0.04 -3.55
CA ARG A 105 14.80 -1.22 -2.69
C ARG A 105 14.18 -2.38 -3.46
N ILE A 106 13.15 -2.12 -4.27
CA ILE A 106 12.57 -3.14 -5.16
C ILE A 106 13.64 -3.68 -6.10
N ALA A 107 14.43 -2.82 -6.74
CA ALA A 107 15.47 -3.25 -7.68
C ALA A 107 16.58 -4.08 -7.02
N ALA A 108 16.92 -3.78 -5.76
CA ALA A 108 17.87 -4.60 -5.00
C ALA A 108 17.32 -5.99 -4.67
N LEU A 109 16.01 -6.12 -4.45
CA LEU A 109 15.35 -7.37 -4.08
C LEU A 109 14.95 -8.22 -5.31
N ASP A 110 14.35 -7.57 -6.30
CA ASP A 110 13.89 -8.15 -7.56
C ASP A 110 13.92 -7.08 -8.69
N PRO A 111 14.98 -7.08 -9.52
CA PRO A 111 15.09 -6.18 -10.67
C PRO A 111 13.95 -6.33 -11.68
N ALA A 112 13.40 -7.52 -11.86
CA ALA A 112 12.30 -7.76 -12.81
C ALA A 112 11.02 -7.08 -12.31
N ALA A 113 10.72 -7.17 -11.02
CA ALA A 113 9.61 -6.44 -10.41
C ALA A 113 9.80 -4.91 -10.52
N ALA A 114 11.02 -4.41 -10.34
CA ALA A 114 11.33 -2.98 -10.51
C ALA A 114 11.02 -2.50 -11.94
N MET A 115 11.41 -3.27 -12.95
CA MET A 115 11.11 -2.96 -14.35
C MET A 115 9.60 -2.98 -14.65
N GLN A 116 8.86 -3.90 -14.02
CA GLN A 116 7.42 -4.00 -14.22
C GLN A 116 6.66 -2.80 -13.63
N VAL A 117 7.10 -2.30 -12.46
CA VAL A 117 6.42 -1.16 -11.84
C VAL A 117 6.84 0.17 -12.44
N ALA A 118 8.09 0.33 -12.89
CA ALA A 118 8.58 1.57 -13.49
C ALA A 118 8.08 1.85 -14.92
N LYS A 119 7.33 0.91 -15.51
CA LYS A 119 6.72 1.04 -16.84
C LYS A 119 5.46 1.89 -16.82
#